data_AF-A0A3B9F534-F1
#
_entry.id   AF-A0A3B9F534-F1
#
_cell.length_a   1.000
_cell.length_b   1.000
_cell.length_c   1.000
_cell.angle_alpha   90.00
_cell.angle_beta   90.00
_cell.angle_gamma   90.00
#
_symmetry.space_group_name_H-M   'P 1'
#
loop_
_entity.id
_entity.type
_entity.pdbx_description
1 polymer ?
#
loop_
_entity_poly.entity_id
_entity_poly.type
_entity_poly.pdbx_seq_one_letter_code
_entity_poly.pdbx_strand_id
1 'polypeptide(L)'
;MEKGTLVEFKLQGDRHLGVIDRQDGKNRWIVVDERGQPHSVAPRQINYQIAGETYKPSQIADILSEIEPYLDLSSLEVAWELLVEEGLAVTSEEMALLLFSESSPSQSYAAHCLLSDDTVYFKQKGNSYEPRTKSQVAERKHQLEVEALKAKGQQEFLARVEQALIGKEVKWQKYDCQRLEVLEKYATFLAELSDMARKGLDDNSLARFYPPPAQILETMNILGRPATPSGTFKFLVDLGWWSPHENLFLRRLSIPVSFSSKVLEVARKQLESNPPDPDSDRLDLTHLKVYTIDDESTTEIDDGLSWEKLSDLKERVWIHIADPTRWLVPEDELDLEARRRGSTVYLPTGMVSMFPELLATGPMSLVQGKHCCALSFGVILDESGAVEEYSIHASYIKPTYRLTYEDVGEMLELRVQAEPEIAAIAKWAKKRRYWRYEQGAISINMPEAMIKVKEQGEDISINLLDDSSSRQLVAEMMILAGEVAARYGQEHNIPL
;
A
#
# COMPACT_ATOMS: atom_id res chain seq x y z
N MET A 1 39.48 -34.13 -41.42
CA MET A 1 40.40 -33.10 -40.93
C MET A 1 41.78 -33.71 -40.88
N GLU A 2 42.81 -32.93 -41.14
CA GLU A 2 44.19 -33.42 -41.17
C GLU A 2 44.84 -33.32 -39.79
N LYS A 3 45.87 -34.15 -39.56
CA LYS A 3 46.67 -34.06 -38.34
C LYS A 3 47.39 -32.71 -38.32
N GLY A 4 47.32 -31.99 -37.20
CA GLY A 4 47.92 -30.66 -37.03
C GLY A 4 46.98 -29.50 -37.33
N THR A 5 45.73 -29.75 -37.73
CA THR A 5 44.72 -28.70 -37.86
C THR A 5 44.29 -28.18 -36.48
N LEU A 6 44.27 -26.87 -36.29
CA LEU A 6 43.78 -26.22 -35.07
C LEU A 6 42.27 -26.00 -35.15
N VAL A 7 41.54 -26.36 -34.09
CA VAL A 7 40.07 -26.31 -34.04
C VAL A 7 39.57 -25.69 -32.74
N GLU A 8 38.49 -24.93 -32.84
CA GLU A 8 37.69 -24.49 -31.70
C GLU A 8 36.63 -25.56 -31.39
N PHE A 9 36.53 -25.96 -30.12
CA PHE A 9 35.49 -26.86 -29.65
C PHE A 9 34.95 -26.43 -28.29
N LYS A 10 33.70 -26.81 -27.98
CA LYS A 10 33.08 -26.52 -26.68
C LYS A 10 33.13 -27.71 -25.73
N LEU A 11 33.61 -27.48 -24.52
CA LEU A 11 33.53 -28.40 -23.38
C LEU A 11 32.72 -27.73 -22.27
N GLN A 12 31.65 -28.37 -21.80
CA GLN A 12 30.79 -27.86 -20.71
C GLN A 12 30.21 -26.44 -20.93
N GLY A 13 30.24 -25.93 -22.17
CA GLY A 13 29.75 -24.59 -22.52
C GLY A 13 30.86 -23.59 -22.87
N ASP A 14 32.09 -23.86 -22.42
CA ASP A 14 33.24 -22.97 -22.59
C ASP A 14 33.97 -23.24 -23.91
N ARG A 15 34.52 -22.17 -24.49
CA ARG A 15 35.29 -22.19 -25.75
C ARG A 15 36.71 -22.67 -25.46
N HIS A 16 37.16 -23.71 -26.17
CA HIS A 16 38.52 -24.23 -26.09
C HIS A 16 39.15 -24.37 -27.46
N LEU A 17 40.46 -24.15 -27.54
CA LEU A 17 41.28 -24.44 -28.71
C LEU A 17 42.05 -25.75 -28.52
N GLY A 18 42.21 -26.49 -29.61
CA GLY A 18 43.11 -27.65 -29.61
C GLY A 18 43.47 -28.13 -31.00
N VAL A 19 44.54 -28.91 -31.09
CA VAL A 19 45.10 -29.41 -32.36
C VAL A 19 44.70 -30.87 -32.58
N ILE A 20 44.26 -31.20 -33.79
CA ILE A 20 43.89 -32.57 -34.16
C ILE A 20 45.14 -33.45 -34.21
N ASP A 21 45.20 -34.50 -33.36
CA ASP A 21 46.31 -35.47 -33.36
C ASP A 21 46.01 -36.69 -34.24
N ARG A 22 44.85 -37.33 -34.01
CA ARG A 22 44.45 -38.57 -34.71
C ARG A 22 42.95 -38.78 -34.69
N GLN A 23 42.47 -39.67 -35.58
CA GLN A 23 41.09 -40.09 -35.59
C GLN A 23 40.80 -41.04 -34.41
N ASP A 24 39.67 -40.86 -33.73
CA ASP A 24 39.19 -41.70 -32.65
C ASP A 24 37.98 -42.52 -33.12
N GLY A 25 38.24 -43.73 -33.62
CA GLY A 25 37.21 -44.58 -34.21
C GLY A 25 36.70 -44.07 -35.57
N LYS A 26 35.42 -44.31 -35.89
CA LYS A 26 34.85 -44.00 -37.23
C LYS A 26 34.41 -42.54 -37.41
N ASN A 27 34.10 -41.81 -36.33
CA ASN A 27 33.41 -40.52 -36.44
C ASN A 27 33.77 -39.49 -35.34
N ARG A 28 34.94 -39.61 -34.71
CA ARG A 28 35.44 -38.65 -33.71
C ARG A 28 36.92 -38.34 -33.97
N TRP A 29 37.40 -37.26 -33.40
CA TRP A 29 38.79 -36.81 -33.47
C TRP A 29 39.36 -36.65 -32.07
N ILE A 30 40.61 -37.09 -31.86
CA ILE A 30 41.37 -36.71 -30.68
C ILE A 30 41.99 -35.34 -30.95
N VAL A 31 41.60 -34.37 -30.14
CA VAL A 31 42.09 -33.01 -30.14
C VAL A 31 42.94 -32.81 -28.89
N VAL A 32 44.15 -32.28 -29.03
CA VAL A 32 45.09 -32.04 -27.92
C VAL A 32 45.10 -30.54 -27.61
N ASP A 33 44.80 -30.19 -26.36
CA ASP A 33 44.77 -28.79 -25.90
C ASP A 33 46.16 -28.21 -25.59
N GLU A 34 46.20 -26.94 -25.17
CA GLU A 34 47.43 -26.21 -24.82
C GLU A 34 48.31 -26.93 -23.79
N ARG A 35 47.72 -27.78 -22.93
CA ARG A 35 48.40 -28.51 -21.84
C ARG A 35 48.85 -29.89 -22.27
N GLY A 36 48.64 -30.25 -23.53
CA GLY A 36 48.93 -31.58 -24.05
C GLY A 36 47.87 -32.63 -23.67
N GLN A 37 46.71 -32.22 -23.15
CA GLN A 37 45.66 -33.14 -22.74
C GLN A 37 44.79 -33.55 -23.95
N PRO A 38 44.61 -34.85 -24.20
CA PRO A 38 43.78 -35.33 -25.31
C PRO A 38 42.29 -35.34 -24.93
N HIS A 39 41.47 -34.77 -25.81
CA HIS A 39 40.01 -34.75 -25.73
C HIS A 39 39.41 -35.45 -26.95
N SER A 40 38.45 -36.35 -26.75
CA SER A 40 37.71 -36.97 -27.85
C SER A 40 36.52 -36.07 -28.22
N VAL A 41 36.52 -35.50 -29.42
CA VAL A 41 35.54 -34.49 -29.86
C VAL A 41 34.78 -35.01 -31.09
N ALA A 42 33.44 -34.92 -31.07
CA ALA A 42 32.63 -35.22 -32.26
C ALA A 42 32.65 -34.05 -33.25
N PRO A 43 32.49 -34.28 -34.56
CA PRO A 43 32.48 -33.22 -35.57
C PRO A 43 31.49 -32.08 -35.29
N ARG A 44 30.35 -32.36 -34.65
CA ARG A 44 29.34 -31.36 -34.27
C ARG A 44 29.73 -30.47 -33.10
N GLN A 45 30.77 -30.85 -32.35
CA GLN A 45 31.28 -30.08 -31.20
C GLN A 45 32.41 -29.13 -31.61
N ILE A 46 32.84 -29.18 -32.88
CA ILE A 46 33.84 -28.28 -33.46
C ILE A 46 33.08 -27.12 -34.08
N ASN A 47 33.33 -25.91 -33.57
CA ASN A 47 32.63 -24.70 -33.97
C ASN A 47 33.34 -23.97 -35.10
N TYR A 48 34.67 -24.02 -35.11
CA TYR A 48 35.50 -23.36 -36.10
C TYR A 48 36.79 -24.14 -36.34
N GLN A 49 37.29 -24.07 -37.57
CA GLN A 49 38.53 -24.70 -37.99
C GLN A 49 39.47 -23.62 -38.52
N ILE A 50 40.65 -23.52 -37.92
CA ILE A 50 41.70 -22.61 -38.37
C ILE A 50 42.51 -23.36 -39.43
N ALA A 51 42.26 -23.04 -40.69
CA ALA A 51 42.87 -23.70 -41.85
C ALA A 51 44.07 -22.89 -42.37
N GLY A 52 45.10 -23.58 -42.88
CA GLY A 52 46.22 -22.95 -43.60
C GLY A 52 47.61 -23.37 -43.11
N GLU A 53 47.75 -23.83 -41.87
CA GLU A 53 49.03 -24.24 -41.28
C GLU A 53 48.91 -25.48 -40.39
N THR A 54 50.05 -26.13 -40.12
CA THR A 54 50.16 -27.27 -39.22
C THR A 54 50.64 -26.78 -37.85
N TYR A 55 49.77 -26.82 -36.85
CA TYR A 55 50.05 -26.32 -35.51
C TYR A 55 50.53 -27.41 -34.56
N LYS A 56 51.28 -27.00 -33.53
CA LYS A 56 51.59 -27.81 -32.35
C LYS A 56 50.77 -27.31 -31.16
N PRO A 57 50.34 -28.19 -30.24
CA PRO A 57 49.59 -27.77 -29.05
C PRO A 57 50.30 -26.68 -28.22
N SER A 58 51.64 -26.68 -28.19
CA SER A 58 52.45 -25.66 -27.50
C SER A 58 52.33 -24.25 -28.09
N GLN A 59 51.82 -24.10 -29.32
CA GLN A 59 51.67 -22.79 -30.01
C GLN A 59 50.30 -22.15 -29.75
N ILE A 60 49.38 -22.84 -29.07
CA ILE A 60 48.02 -22.32 -28.81
C ILE A 60 48.07 -21.05 -27.98
N ALA A 61 48.92 -21.00 -26.95
CA ALA A 61 49.07 -19.81 -26.10
C ALA A 61 49.62 -18.61 -26.88
N ASP A 62 50.56 -18.84 -27.80
CA ASP A 62 51.12 -17.79 -28.65
C ASP A 62 50.04 -17.20 -29.59
N ILE A 63 49.18 -18.05 -30.15
CA ILE A 63 48.06 -17.62 -31.01
C ILE A 63 47.02 -16.83 -30.22
N LEU A 64 46.69 -17.26 -29.00
CA LEU A 64 45.76 -16.52 -28.14
C LEU A 64 46.29 -15.13 -27.76
N SER A 65 47.59 -15.02 -27.52
CA SER A 65 48.27 -13.74 -27.30
C SER A 65 48.32 -12.87 -28.57
N GLU A 66 48.52 -13.49 -29.74
CA GLU A 66 48.53 -12.81 -31.03
C GLU A 66 47.17 -12.20 -31.40
N ILE A 67 46.05 -12.87 -31.04
CA ILE A 67 44.70 -12.38 -31.37
C ILE A 67 44.16 -11.35 -30.38
N GLU A 68 44.68 -11.29 -29.14
CA GLU A 68 44.16 -10.44 -28.06
C GLU A 68 44.00 -8.95 -28.46
N PRO A 69 44.95 -8.32 -29.18
CA PRO A 69 44.82 -6.93 -29.63
C PRO A 69 43.66 -6.69 -30.60
N TYR A 70 43.17 -7.74 -31.27
CA TYR A 70 42.11 -7.67 -32.27
C TYR A 70 40.71 -7.88 -31.70
N LEU A 71 40.57 -8.29 -30.43
CA LEU A 71 39.29 -8.62 -29.79
C LEU A 71 38.55 -7.38 -29.24
N ASP A 72 38.34 -6.36 -30.08
CA ASP A 72 37.52 -5.20 -29.75
C ASP A 72 36.11 -5.30 -30.37
N LEU A 73 35.09 -5.50 -29.53
CA LEU A 73 33.69 -5.59 -29.96
C LEU A 73 33.15 -4.30 -30.59
N SER A 74 33.74 -3.14 -30.29
CA SER A 74 33.31 -1.86 -30.88
C SER A 74 33.62 -1.79 -32.38
N SER A 75 34.62 -2.55 -32.84
CA SER A 75 34.99 -2.64 -34.26
C SER A 75 33.88 -3.22 -35.14
N LEU A 76 32.99 -4.04 -34.58
CA LEU A 76 31.87 -4.65 -35.31
C LEU A 76 30.81 -3.64 -35.72
N GLU A 77 30.66 -2.51 -35.02
CA GLU A 77 29.71 -1.46 -35.40
C GLU A 77 30.08 -0.87 -36.76
N VAL A 78 31.37 -0.57 -36.96
CA VAL A 78 31.90 -0.02 -38.22
C VAL A 78 31.75 -1.03 -39.35
N ALA A 79 32.11 -2.29 -39.13
CA ALA A 79 31.93 -3.35 -40.12
C ALA A 79 30.46 -3.57 -40.48
N TRP A 80 29.56 -3.47 -39.50
CA TRP A 80 28.14 -3.58 -39.72
C TRP A 80 27.57 -2.46 -40.57
N GLU A 81 27.97 -1.20 -40.31
CA GLU A 81 27.53 -0.05 -41.12
C GLU A 81 27.87 -0.20 -42.59
N LEU A 82 29.04 -0.78 -42.90
CA LEU A 82 29.47 -1.05 -44.28
C LEU A 82 28.66 -2.18 -44.93
N LEU A 83 28.44 -3.28 -44.20
CA LEU A 83 27.83 -4.48 -44.77
C LEU A 83 26.29 -4.45 -44.80
N VAL A 84 25.65 -3.65 -43.94
CA VAL A 84 24.18 -3.61 -43.83
C VAL A 84 23.52 -2.98 -45.05
N GLU A 85 24.19 -2.06 -45.75
CA GLU A 85 23.64 -1.41 -46.95
C GLU A 85 23.60 -2.36 -48.15
N GLU A 86 24.59 -3.23 -48.27
CA GLU A 86 24.69 -4.22 -49.34
C GLU A 86 24.04 -5.56 -48.99
N GLY A 87 23.71 -5.78 -47.70
CA GLY A 87 23.10 -7.02 -47.20
C GLY A 87 24.00 -8.25 -47.36
N LEU A 88 25.31 -8.04 -47.43
CA LEU A 88 26.28 -9.10 -47.70
C LEU A 88 26.55 -9.91 -46.44
N ALA A 89 26.38 -11.23 -46.56
CA ALA A 89 26.87 -12.15 -45.55
C ALA A 89 28.38 -12.33 -45.74
N VAL A 90 29.13 -12.33 -44.63
CA VAL A 90 30.59 -12.47 -44.65
C VAL A 90 31.04 -13.71 -43.90
N THR A 91 32.09 -14.37 -44.37
CA THR A 91 32.79 -15.40 -43.59
C THR A 91 33.74 -14.76 -42.57
N SER A 92 34.29 -15.56 -41.65
CA SER A 92 35.27 -15.06 -40.68
C SER A 92 36.52 -14.50 -41.38
N GLU A 93 36.93 -15.07 -42.51
CA GLU A 93 38.08 -14.63 -43.30
C GLU A 93 37.80 -13.28 -44.00
N GLU A 94 36.61 -13.12 -44.58
CA GLU A 94 36.18 -11.86 -45.20
C GLU A 94 36.01 -10.75 -44.14
N MET A 95 35.50 -11.10 -42.96
CA MET A 95 35.41 -10.18 -41.83
C MET A 95 36.79 -9.77 -41.32
N ALA A 96 37.75 -10.69 -41.27
CA ALA A 96 39.13 -10.36 -40.90
C ALA A 96 39.76 -9.38 -41.90
N LEU A 97 39.54 -9.59 -43.21
CA LEU A 97 40.00 -8.66 -44.23
C LEU A 97 39.37 -7.27 -44.06
N LEU A 98 38.09 -7.20 -43.68
CA LEU A 98 37.38 -5.94 -43.45
C LEU A 98 37.85 -5.21 -42.18
N LEU A 99 38.02 -5.93 -41.07
CA LEU A 99 38.38 -5.35 -39.76
C LEU A 99 39.88 -5.06 -39.64
N PHE A 100 40.73 -5.93 -40.19
CA PHE A 100 42.17 -5.94 -39.94
C PHE A 100 43.00 -5.70 -41.20
N SER A 101 42.37 -5.55 -42.38
CA SER A 101 43.04 -5.43 -43.69
C SER A 101 43.87 -6.64 -44.12
N GLU A 102 43.84 -7.72 -43.35
CA GLU A 102 44.54 -8.98 -43.57
C GLU A 102 43.66 -10.15 -43.11
N SER A 103 43.86 -11.33 -43.71
CA SER A 103 43.06 -12.53 -43.42
C SER A 103 43.96 -13.70 -43.03
N SER A 104 44.96 -13.46 -42.18
CA SER A 104 45.80 -14.54 -41.64
C SER A 104 44.94 -15.54 -40.84
N PRO A 105 45.40 -16.79 -40.63
CA PRO A 105 44.63 -17.76 -39.84
C PRO A 105 44.29 -17.26 -38.42
N SER A 106 45.23 -16.56 -37.77
CA SER A 106 45.01 -15.94 -36.44
C SER A 106 43.97 -14.81 -36.49
N GLN A 107 44.05 -13.93 -37.50
CA GLN A 107 43.08 -12.83 -37.68
C GLN A 107 41.68 -13.33 -38.05
N SER A 108 41.58 -14.36 -38.89
CA SER A 108 40.31 -15.01 -39.23
C SER A 108 39.65 -15.63 -38.01
N TYR A 109 40.46 -16.21 -37.12
CA TYR A 109 39.97 -16.67 -35.83
C TYR A 109 39.56 -15.53 -34.89
N ALA A 110 40.31 -14.42 -34.83
CA ALA A 110 39.91 -13.24 -34.06
C ALA A 110 38.55 -12.68 -34.52
N ALA A 111 38.33 -12.59 -35.84
CA ALA A 111 37.06 -12.20 -36.42
C ALA A 111 35.93 -13.20 -36.08
N HIS A 112 36.22 -14.51 -36.07
CA HIS A 112 35.26 -15.52 -35.62
C HIS A 112 34.85 -15.33 -34.16
N CYS A 113 35.81 -15.06 -33.26
CA CYS A 113 35.53 -14.79 -31.84
C CYS A 113 34.61 -13.57 -31.69
N LEU A 114 34.93 -12.46 -32.34
CA LEU A 114 34.09 -11.25 -32.32
C LEU A 114 32.65 -11.53 -32.81
N LEU A 115 32.52 -12.21 -33.95
CA LEU A 115 31.23 -12.51 -34.56
C LEU A 115 30.39 -13.51 -33.76
N SER A 116 31.04 -14.47 -33.10
CA SER A 116 30.36 -15.47 -32.29
C SER A 116 29.92 -14.92 -30.92
N ASP A 117 30.63 -13.92 -30.40
CA ASP A 117 30.28 -13.22 -29.16
C ASP A 117 29.32 -12.03 -29.41
N ASP A 118 29.08 -11.67 -30.68
CA ASP A 118 28.14 -10.62 -31.04
C ASP A 118 26.68 -10.99 -30.79
N THR A 119 26.04 -10.13 -29.99
CA THR A 119 24.61 -10.18 -29.75
C THR A 119 23.87 -9.00 -30.38
N VAL A 120 24.53 -8.09 -31.08
CA VAL A 120 23.93 -6.81 -31.52
C VAL A 120 23.89 -6.71 -33.04
N TYR A 121 24.99 -6.88 -33.74
CA TYR A 121 25.15 -6.49 -35.15
C TYR A 121 24.98 -7.61 -36.18
N PHE A 122 25.51 -8.82 -35.95
CA PHE A 122 25.55 -9.94 -36.88
C PHE A 122 24.85 -11.19 -36.35
N LYS A 123 24.17 -11.95 -37.21
CA LYS A 123 23.59 -13.25 -36.87
C LYS A 123 24.23 -14.35 -37.70
N GLN A 124 24.49 -15.50 -37.07
CA GLN A 124 25.08 -16.65 -37.74
C GLN A 124 24.07 -17.33 -38.67
N LYS A 125 24.49 -17.63 -39.90
CA LYS A 125 23.73 -18.35 -40.93
C LYS A 125 24.65 -19.33 -41.66
N GLY A 126 24.60 -20.60 -41.23
CA GLY A 126 25.54 -21.61 -41.69
C GLY A 126 26.98 -21.24 -41.30
N ASN A 127 27.87 -21.15 -42.29
CA ASN A 127 29.28 -20.79 -42.10
C ASN A 127 29.55 -19.29 -42.30
N SER A 128 28.51 -18.47 -42.48
CA SER A 128 28.59 -17.03 -42.71
C SER A 128 27.81 -16.25 -41.66
N TYR A 129 28.12 -14.98 -41.50
CA TYR A 129 27.44 -14.05 -40.62
C TYR A 129 26.75 -12.98 -41.45
N GLU A 130 25.44 -12.83 -41.29
CA GLU A 130 24.66 -11.81 -41.99
C GLU A 130 24.41 -10.60 -41.08
N PRO A 131 24.57 -9.36 -41.57
CA PRO A 131 24.28 -8.17 -40.80
C PRO A 131 22.78 -8.10 -40.48
N ARG A 132 22.45 -7.74 -39.24
CA ARG A 132 21.07 -7.45 -38.84
C ARG A 132 20.64 -6.12 -39.47
N THR A 133 19.36 -5.94 -39.75
CA THR A 133 18.86 -4.68 -40.31
C THR A 133 19.01 -3.51 -39.32
N LYS A 134 19.03 -2.26 -39.81
CA LYS A 134 19.05 -1.06 -38.94
C LYS A 134 17.94 -1.08 -37.87
N SER A 135 16.74 -1.56 -38.21
CA SER A 135 15.63 -1.74 -37.26
C SER A 135 15.92 -2.79 -36.20
N GLN A 136 16.49 -3.94 -36.57
CA GLN A 136 16.81 -5.02 -35.63
C GLN A 136 17.94 -4.63 -34.67
N VAL A 137 18.94 -3.90 -35.15
CA VAL A 137 20.03 -3.39 -34.30
C VAL A 137 19.50 -2.33 -33.33
N ALA A 138 18.68 -1.39 -33.79
CA ALA A 138 18.05 -0.40 -32.91
C ALA A 138 17.19 -1.06 -31.83
N GLU A 139 16.39 -2.06 -32.18
CA GLU A 139 15.57 -2.82 -31.23
C GLU A 139 16.44 -3.57 -30.20
N ARG A 140 17.51 -4.26 -30.63
CA ARG A 140 18.42 -4.95 -29.71
C ARG A 140 19.19 -4.00 -28.79
N LYS A 141 19.72 -2.89 -29.33
CA LYS A 141 20.39 -1.86 -28.52
C LYS A 141 19.43 -1.31 -27.47
N HIS A 142 18.18 -1.02 -27.84
CA HIS A 142 17.16 -0.57 -26.90
C HIS A 142 16.82 -1.63 -25.85
N GLN A 143 16.66 -2.90 -26.25
CA GLN A 143 16.41 -4.01 -25.30
C GLN A 143 17.55 -4.15 -24.28
N LEU A 144 18.81 -4.15 -24.74
CA LEU A 144 19.99 -4.23 -23.88
C LEU A 144 20.10 -3.02 -22.94
N GLU A 145 19.78 -1.81 -23.42
CA GLU A 145 19.74 -0.62 -22.58
C GLU A 145 18.66 -0.71 -21.50
N VAL A 146 17.45 -1.15 -21.86
CA VAL A 146 16.34 -1.36 -20.92
C VAL A 146 16.68 -2.44 -19.89
N GLU A 147 17.29 -3.55 -20.31
CA GLU A 147 17.76 -4.62 -19.43
C GLU A 147 18.86 -4.12 -18.48
N ALA A 148 19.84 -3.36 -18.96
CA ALA A 148 20.89 -2.77 -18.15
C ALA A 148 20.32 -1.77 -17.13
N LEU A 149 19.37 -0.92 -17.53
CA LEU A 149 18.67 0.00 -16.64
C LEU A 149 17.85 -0.75 -15.58
N LYS A 150 17.15 -1.81 -15.97
CA LYS A 150 16.39 -2.67 -15.04
C LYS A 150 17.32 -3.35 -14.03
N ALA A 151 18.43 -3.91 -14.50
CA ALA A 151 19.43 -4.56 -13.67
C ALA A 151 20.07 -3.58 -12.67
N LYS A 152 20.43 -2.38 -13.14
CA LYS A 152 20.94 -1.31 -12.28
C LYS A 152 19.92 -0.89 -11.22
N GLY A 153 18.66 -0.63 -11.62
CA GLY A 153 17.59 -0.27 -10.70
C GLY A 153 17.32 -1.35 -9.64
N GLN A 154 17.44 -2.63 -10.03
CA GLN A 154 17.33 -3.75 -9.11
C GLN A 154 18.50 -3.82 -8.12
N GLN A 155 19.74 -3.62 -8.58
CA GLN A 155 20.90 -3.58 -7.69
C GLN A 155 20.80 -2.44 -6.68
N GLU A 156 20.36 -1.25 -7.12
CA GLU A 156 20.15 -0.11 -6.23
C GLU A 156 19.04 -0.37 -5.20
N PHE A 157 17.93 -1.01 -5.61
CA PHE A 157 16.87 -1.42 -4.71
C PHE A 157 17.38 -2.39 -3.64
N LEU A 158 18.14 -3.41 -4.04
CA LEU A 158 18.72 -4.39 -3.09
C LEU A 158 19.68 -3.72 -2.12
N ALA A 159 20.52 -2.79 -2.58
CA ALA A 159 21.42 -2.04 -1.70
C ALA A 159 20.65 -1.21 -0.66
N ARG A 160 19.49 -0.63 -1.02
CA ARG A 160 18.61 0.07 -0.07
C ARG A 160 17.93 -0.90 0.89
N VAL A 161 17.47 -2.05 0.42
CA VAL A 161 16.91 -3.12 1.26
C VAL A 161 17.92 -3.59 2.30
N GLU A 162 19.17 -3.86 1.90
CA GLU A 162 20.23 -4.24 2.83
C GLU A 162 20.47 -3.17 3.91
N GLN A 163 20.48 -1.89 3.52
CA GLN A 163 20.59 -0.77 4.46
C GLN A 163 19.42 -0.72 5.45
N ALA A 164 18.19 -0.93 4.97
CA ALA A 164 17.01 -0.94 5.84
C ALA A 164 17.04 -2.12 6.82
N LEU A 165 17.44 -3.32 6.36
CA LEU A 165 17.50 -4.53 7.19
C LEU A 165 18.54 -4.45 8.32
N ILE A 166 19.60 -3.63 8.16
CA ILE A 166 20.56 -3.34 9.24
C ILE A 166 20.13 -2.15 10.12
N GLY A 167 18.91 -1.65 9.97
CA GLY A 167 18.32 -0.60 10.79
C GLY A 167 18.73 0.83 10.43
N LYS A 168 19.28 1.08 9.24
CA LYS A 168 19.56 2.45 8.77
C LYS A 168 18.28 3.08 8.20
N GLU A 169 18.15 4.39 8.40
CA GLU A 169 17.08 5.16 7.77
C GLU A 169 17.31 5.24 6.25
N VAL A 170 16.33 4.79 5.47
CA VAL A 170 16.41 4.72 4.01
C VAL A 170 15.34 5.61 3.38
N LYS A 171 15.75 6.47 2.46
CA LYS A 171 14.82 7.20 1.59
C LYS A 171 14.53 6.37 0.35
N TRP A 172 13.32 5.81 0.30
CA TRP A 172 12.84 5.01 -0.82
C TRP A 172 12.57 5.87 -2.05
N GLN A 173 13.01 5.38 -3.21
CA GLN A 173 12.72 6.02 -4.50
C GLN A 173 11.31 5.65 -4.98
N LYS A 174 10.77 6.44 -5.91
CA LYS A 174 9.43 6.20 -6.48
C LYS A 174 9.23 4.77 -6.99
N TYR A 175 10.25 4.20 -7.65
CA TYR A 175 10.21 2.83 -8.17
C TYR A 175 10.26 1.78 -7.05
N ASP A 176 10.98 2.06 -5.96
CA ASP A 176 11.02 1.19 -4.79
C ASP A 176 9.65 1.14 -4.13
N CYS A 177 8.99 2.29 -3.96
CA CYS A 177 7.65 2.39 -3.42
C CYS A 177 6.64 1.57 -4.25
N GLN A 178 6.71 1.64 -5.58
CA GLN A 178 5.84 0.83 -6.45
C GLN A 178 6.05 -0.68 -6.25
N ARG A 179 7.30 -1.13 -6.06
CA ARG A 179 7.59 -2.53 -5.75
C ARG A 179 7.06 -2.94 -4.38
N LEU A 180 7.25 -2.08 -3.39
CA LEU A 180 6.74 -2.30 -2.03
C LEU A 180 5.21 -2.34 -2.02
N GLU A 181 4.51 -1.46 -2.74
CA GLU A 181 3.04 -1.48 -2.86
C GLU A 181 2.49 -2.80 -3.42
N VAL A 182 3.20 -3.43 -4.37
CA VAL A 182 2.82 -4.75 -4.89
C VAL A 182 2.96 -5.82 -3.79
N LEU A 183 4.04 -5.76 -3.00
CA LEU A 183 4.25 -6.63 -1.85
C LEU A 183 3.21 -6.40 -0.76
N GLU A 184 2.86 -5.14 -0.47
CA GLU A 184 1.82 -4.77 0.49
C GLU A 184 0.48 -5.43 0.14
N LYS A 185 0.04 -5.28 -1.11
CA LYS A 185 -1.22 -5.87 -1.59
C LYS A 185 -1.25 -7.38 -1.39
N TYR A 186 -0.16 -8.06 -1.68
CA TYR A 186 -0.08 -9.51 -1.49
C TYR A 186 0.00 -9.93 -0.03
N ALA A 187 0.73 -9.18 0.81
CA ALA A 187 0.79 -9.44 2.24
C ALA A 187 -0.58 -9.27 2.93
N THR A 188 -1.48 -8.43 2.41
CA THR A 188 -2.83 -8.25 2.98
C THR A 188 -3.69 -9.52 2.92
N PHE A 189 -3.40 -10.48 2.03
CA PHE A 189 -4.08 -11.78 2.02
C PHE A 189 -3.86 -12.58 3.31
N LEU A 190 -2.84 -12.26 4.11
CA LEU A 190 -2.65 -12.80 5.45
C LEU A 190 -3.84 -12.50 6.38
N ALA A 191 -4.62 -11.43 6.15
CA ALA A 191 -5.86 -11.16 6.89
C ALA A 191 -6.92 -12.25 6.67
N GLU A 192 -6.89 -12.97 5.55
CA GLU A 192 -7.77 -14.12 5.32
C GLU A 192 -7.29 -15.37 6.07
N LEU A 193 -6.00 -15.43 6.42
CA LEU A 193 -5.44 -16.52 7.20
C LEU A 193 -6.05 -16.56 8.60
N SER A 194 -6.42 -15.43 9.22
CA SER A 194 -7.17 -15.48 10.49
C SER A 194 -8.52 -16.20 10.37
N ASP A 195 -9.22 -16.05 9.24
CA ASP A 195 -10.49 -16.74 8.98
C ASP A 195 -10.29 -18.21 8.52
N MET A 196 -9.17 -18.50 7.84
CA MET A 196 -8.82 -19.84 7.35
C MET A 196 -8.07 -20.70 8.37
N ALA A 197 -7.31 -20.11 9.29
CA ALA A 197 -6.64 -20.78 10.40
C ALA A 197 -7.65 -21.35 11.39
N ARG A 198 -8.81 -20.68 11.57
CA ARG A 198 -9.99 -21.26 12.24
C ARG A 198 -10.48 -22.57 11.58
N LYS A 199 -10.12 -22.80 10.31
CA LYS A 199 -10.41 -24.02 9.53
C LYS A 199 -9.20 -24.96 9.39
N GLY A 200 -8.10 -24.71 10.10
CA GLY A 200 -6.92 -25.59 10.13
C GLY A 200 -6.01 -25.52 8.90
N LEU A 201 -6.08 -24.45 8.09
CA LEU A 201 -5.24 -24.24 6.91
C LEU A 201 -3.94 -23.51 7.28
N ASP A 202 -2.83 -23.90 6.64
CA ASP A 202 -1.49 -23.34 6.83
C ASP A 202 -1.12 -22.29 5.76
N ASP A 203 0.00 -21.59 5.95
CA ASP A 203 0.50 -20.54 5.03
C ASP A 203 0.77 -21.08 3.61
N ASN A 204 1.18 -22.34 3.49
CA ASN A 204 1.35 -23.02 2.20
C ASN A 204 0.01 -23.27 1.49
N SER A 205 -1.08 -23.41 2.24
CA SER A 205 -2.42 -23.49 1.66
C SER A 205 -2.86 -22.15 1.10
N LEU A 206 -2.55 -21.03 1.76
CA LEU A 206 -2.82 -19.70 1.20
C LEU A 206 -2.08 -19.44 -0.11
N ALA A 207 -0.78 -19.75 -0.17
CA ALA A 207 -0.01 -19.56 -1.40
C ALA A 207 -0.54 -20.40 -2.58
N ARG A 208 -1.31 -21.47 -2.30
CA ARG A 208 -2.04 -22.24 -3.32
C ARG A 208 -3.34 -21.57 -3.75
N PHE A 209 -4.08 -20.96 -2.82
CA PHE A 209 -5.31 -20.22 -3.13
C PHE A 209 -5.03 -18.86 -3.80
N TYR A 210 -3.95 -18.20 -3.38
CA TYR A 210 -3.48 -16.92 -3.88
C TYR A 210 -2.02 -17.05 -4.31
N PRO A 211 -1.78 -17.53 -5.54
CA PRO A 211 -0.41 -17.67 -6.05
C PRO A 211 0.28 -16.31 -6.16
N PRO A 212 1.58 -16.22 -5.81
CA PRO A 212 2.31 -14.96 -5.90
C PRO A 212 2.42 -14.49 -7.36
N PRO A 213 2.14 -13.22 -7.65
CA PRO A 213 2.49 -12.61 -8.93
C PRO A 213 3.98 -12.79 -9.26
N ALA A 214 4.32 -12.88 -10.56
CA ALA A 214 5.69 -13.13 -11.01
C ALA A 214 6.72 -12.13 -10.42
N GLN A 215 6.33 -10.85 -10.30
CA GLN A 215 7.18 -9.81 -9.71
C GLN A 215 7.50 -10.05 -8.23
N ILE A 216 6.53 -10.57 -7.46
CA ILE A 216 6.72 -10.92 -6.05
C ILE A 216 7.60 -12.16 -5.94
N LEU A 217 7.32 -13.18 -6.75
CA LEU A 217 8.13 -14.40 -6.79
C LEU A 217 9.60 -14.08 -7.11
N GLU A 218 9.84 -13.27 -8.15
CA GLU A 218 11.18 -12.79 -8.51
C GLU A 218 11.84 -12.07 -7.32
N THR A 219 11.17 -11.05 -6.77
CA THR A 219 11.71 -10.23 -5.68
C THR A 219 12.03 -11.04 -4.42
N MET A 220 11.09 -11.90 -3.98
CA MET A 220 11.26 -12.71 -2.77
C MET A 220 12.35 -13.78 -2.95
N ASN A 221 12.46 -14.39 -4.15
CA ASN A 221 13.52 -15.35 -4.45
C ASN A 221 14.91 -14.70 -4.42
N ILE A 222 15.06 -13.49 -4.99
CA ILE A 222 16.32 -12.73 -4.95
C ILE A 222 16.73 -12.43 -3.50
N LEU A 223 15.74 -12.12 -2.65
CA LEU A 223 15.96 -11.85 -1.23
C LEU A 223 16.15 -13.12 -0.38
N GLY A 224 16.05 -14.31 -0.97
CA GLY A 224 16.15 -15.58 -0.26
C GLY A 224 15.00 -15.82 0.73
N ARG A 225 13.82 -15.23 0.49
CA ARG A 225 12.65 -15.28 1.38
C ARG A 225 11.49 -16.05 0.73
N PRO A 226 10.62 -16.71 1.51
CA PRO A 226 9.47 -17.42 0.97
C PRO A 226 8.48 -16.44 0.31
N ALA A 227 8.05 -16.74 -0.91
CA ALA A 227 7.07 -15.96 -1.67
C ALA A 227 5.61 -16.23 -1.24
N THR A 228 5.37 -16.28 0.08
CA THR A 228 4.04 -16.46 0.68
C THR A 228 3.55 -15.14 1.29
N PRO A 229 2.24 -14.96 1.53
CA PRO A 229 1.72 -13.76 2.18
C PRO A 229 2.39 -13.48 3.52
N SER A 230 2.61 -14.52 4.35
CA SER A 230 3.32 -14.38 5.63
C SER A 230 4.80 -14.01 5.45
N GLY A 231 5.46 -14.60 4.45
CA GLY A 231 6.84 -14.26 4.10
C GLY A 231 7.00 -12.81 3.67
N THR A 232 6.07 -12.31 2.86
CA THR A 232 6.03 -10.92 2.41
C THR A 232 5.69 -9.97 3.56
N PHE A 233 4.73 -10.30 4.43
CA PHE A 233 4.43 -9.53 5.64
C PHE A 233 5.67 -9.39 6.52
N LYS A 234 6.34 -10.51 6.83
CA LYS A 234 7.57 -10.51 7.64
C LYS A 234 8.65 -9.66 6.99
N PHE A 235 8.80 -9.71 5.68
CA PHE A 235 9.76 -8.87 4.96
C PHE A 235 9.45 -7.38 5.14
N LEU A 236 8.19 -6.95 5.00
CA LEU A 236 7.79 -5.55 5.19
C LEU A 236 8.02 -5.08 6.63
N VAL A 237 7.81 -5.95 7.62
CA VAL A 237 8.12 -5.67 9.03
C VAL A 237 9.63 -5.56 9.27
N ASP A 238 10.42 -6.49 8.75
CA ASP A 238 11.88 -6.48 8.88
C ASP A 238 12.51 -5.23 8.23
N LEU A 239 11.89 -4.68 7.19
CA LEU A 239 12.29 -3.41 6.56
C LEU A 239 11.97 -2.17 7.40
N GLY A 240 11.18 -2.31 8.47
CA GLY A 240 10.57 -1.18 9.18
C GLY A 240 9.52 -0.44 8.35
N TRP A 241 9.07 -1.04 7.24
CA TRP A 241 8.04 -0.45 6.38
C TRP A 241 6.66 -0.58 7.02
N TRP A 242 6.40 -1.71 7.66
CA TRP A 242 5.20 -1.98 8.47
C TRP A 242 5.57 -2.26 9.92
N SER A 243 4.63 -2.01 10.82
CA SER A 243 4.76 -2.46 12.20
C SER A 243 4.46 -3.97 12.32
N PRO A 244 4.99 -4.68 13.34
CA PRO A 244 4.62 -6.07 13.60
C PRO A 244 3.11 -6.30 13.80
N HIS A 245 2.40 -5.23 14.19
CA HIS A 245 0.96 -5.22 14.47
C HIS A 245 0.17 -4.45 13.40
N GLU A 246 0.69 -4.34 12.18
CA GLU A 246 0.03 -3.64 11.08
C GLU A 246 -1.39 -4.16 10.86
N ASN A 247 -2.37 -3.24 10.82
CA ASN A 247 -3.77 -3.62 10.66
C ASN A 247 -4.08 -3.95 9.19
N LEU A 248 -3.94 -5.23 8.85
CA LEU A 248 -4.15 -5.74 7.49
C LEU A 248 -5.61 -5.61 7.02
N PHE A 249 -6.59 -5.60 7.94
CA PHE A 249 -8.00 -5.46 7.59
C PHE A 249 -8.30 -4.07 7.03
N LEU A 250 -7.74 -3.00 7.64
CA LEU A 250 -7.89 -1.65 7.12
C LEU A 250 -7.34 -1.53 5.70
N ARG A 251 -6.14 -2.09 5.47
CA ARG A 251 -5.52 -2.09 4.14
C ARG A 251 -6.32 -2.87 3.11
N ARG A 252 -6.80 -4.06 3.48
CA ARG A 252 -7.63 -4.89 2.59
C ARG A 252 -8.94 -4.21 2.22
N LEU A 253 -9.58 -3.56 3.17
CA LEU A 253 -10.80 -2.76 2.94
C LEU A 253 -10.50 -1.39 2.30
N SER A 254 -9.22 -1.06 2.07
CA SER A 254 -8.77 0.23 1.53
C SER A 254 -9.30 1.43 2.33
N ILE A 255 -9.43 1.25 3.66
CA ILE A 255 -9.85 2.33 4.57
C ILE A 255 -8.68 3.32 4.69
N PRO A 256 -8.85 4.59 4.27
CA PRO A 256 -7.78 5.58 4.31
C PRO A 256 -7.48 5.98 5.76
N VAL A 257 -6.30 5.60 6.25
CA VAL A 257 -5.88 5.91 7.63
C VAL A 257 -5.26 7.31 7.79
N SER A 258 -4.90 7.95 6.68
CA SER A 258 -4.30 9.29 6.66
C SER A 258 -5.04 10.23 5.72
N PHE A 259 -5.01 11.52 6.02
CA PHE A 259 -5.55 12.55 5.15
C PHE A 259 -4.51 12.98 4.12
N SER A 260 -4.97 13.29 2.90
CA SER A 260 -4.09 13.85 1.88
C SER A 260 -3.63 15.26 2.28
N SER A 261 -2.49 15.70 1.72
CA SER A 261 -1.99 17.06 1.97
C SER A 261 -2.99 18.15 1.59
N LYS A 262 -3.77 17.93 0.52
CA LYS A 262 -4.82 18.85 0.07
C LYS A 262 -5.93 19.02 1.10
N VAL A 263 -6.42 17.91 1.66
CA VAL A 263 -7.48 17.93 2.69
C VAL A 263 -6.98 18.67 3.94
N LEU A 264 -5.75 18.39 4.36
CA LEU A 264 -5.14 19.07 5.52
C LEU A 264 -4.92 20.57 5.27
N GLU A 265 -4.60 20.98 4.05
CA GLU A 265 -4.45 22.38 3.68
C GLU A 265 -5.81 23.12 3.72
N VAL A 266 -6.86 22.52 3.18
CA VAL A 266 -8.23 23.07 3.27
C VAL A 266 -8.68 23.21 4.73
N ALA A 267 -8.48 22.17 5.54
CA ALA A 267 -8.85 22.20 6.95
C ALA A 267 -8.10 23.29 7.74
N ARG A 268 -6.81 23.49 7.49
CA ARG A 268 -6.03 24.60 8.10
C ARG A 268 -6.53 25.97 7.64
N LYS A 269 -6.81 26.13 6.35
CA LYS A 269 -7.33 27.38 5.80
C LYS A 269 -8.67 27.76 6.43
N GLN A 270 -9.55 26.78 6.65
CA GLN A 270 -10.84 26.99 7.32
C GLN A 270 -10.66 27.44 8.78
N LEU A 271 -9.64 26.96 9.49
CA LEU A 271 -9.31 27.45 10.83
C LEU A 271 -8.74 28.87 10.84
N GLU A 272 -7.91 29.23 9.85
CA GLU A 272 -7.33 30.57 9.73
C GLU A 272 -8.37 31.61 9.33
N SER A 273 -9.32 31.21 8.48
CA SER A 273 -10.40 32.04 7.97
C SER A 273 -11.67 31.20 7.88
N ASN A 274 -12.49 31.28 8.93
CA ASN A 274 -13.74 30.51 9.03
C ASN A 274 -14.55 30.62 7.73
N PRO A 275 -15.09 29.50 7.22
CA PRO A 275 -15.99 29.55 6.06
C PRO A 275 -17.24 30.37 6.39
N PRO A 276 -17.96 30.89 5.38
CA PRO A 276 -19.26 31.53 5.58
C PRO A 276 -20.19 30.59 6.35
N ASP A 277 -20.93 31.13 7.32
CA ASP A 277 -21.95 30.37 8.02
C ASP A 277 -23.17 30.21 7.10
N PRO A 278 -23.61 28.99 6.75
CA PRO A 278 -24.85 28.81 5.99
C PRO A 278 -26.08 29.27 6.78
N ASP A 279 -26.00 29.28 8.11
CA ASP A 279 -27.06 29.69 9.02
C ASP A 279 -26.65 30.96 9.77
N SER A 280 -26.91 32.14 9.21
CA SER A 280 -26.50 33.41 9.86
C SER A 280 -27.29 33.75 11.12
N ASP A 281 -28.51 33.22 11.26
CA ASP A 281 -29.49 33.62 12.27
C ASP A 281 -29.66 32.53 13.34
N ARG A 282 -28.55 32.01 13.85
CA ARG A 282 -28.54 30.95 14.86
C ARG A 282 -29.22 31.40 16.15
N LEU A 283 -30.04 30.53 16.72
CA LEU A 283 -30.69 30.75 18.02
C LEU A 283 -29.64 30.73 19.14
N ASP A 284 -29.61 31.78 19.96
CA ASP A 284 -28.71 31.85 21.12
C ASP A 284 -29.28 31.06 22.31
N LEU A 285 -28.67 29.90 22.58
CA LEU A 285 -28.95 29.03 23.71
C LEU A 285 -27.80 28.99 24.72
N THR A 286 -26.85 29.93 24.64
CA THR A 286 -25.66 29.98 25.52
C THR A 286 -25.96 30.25 26.99
N HIS A 287 -27.21 30.65 27.29
CA HIS A 287 -27.72 30.86 28.64
C HIS A 287 -28.16 29.55 29.33
N LEU A 288 -28.38 28.47 28.57
CA LEU A 288 -28.73 27.16 29.11
C LEU A 288 -27.49 26.43 29.62
N LYS A 289 -27.64 25.69 30.73
CA LYS A 289 -26.62 24.73 31.15
C LYS A 289 -26.66 23.52 30.22
N VAL A 290 -25.55 23.28 29.54
CA VAL A 290 -25.39 22.16 28.59
C VAL A 290 -24.46 21.12 29.20
N TYR A 291 -24.92 19.87 29.23
CA TYR A 291 -24.18 18.72 29.74
C TYR A 291 -23.84 17.79 28.57
N THR A 292 -22.56 17.53 28.34
CA THR A 292 -22.11 16.47 27.43
C THR A 292 -21.74 15.25 28.27
N ILE A 293 -22.16 14.06 27.83
CA ILE A 293 -22.07 12.83 28.65
C ILE A 293 -21.51 11.71 27.78
N ASP A 294 -20.24 11.38 27.98
CA ASP A 294 -19.49 10.49 27.10
C ASP A 294 -18.57 9.54 27.90
N ASP A 295 -17.90 8.63 27.21
CA ASP A 295 -16.76 7.94 27.81
C ASP A 295 -15.60 8.92 28.04
N GLU A 296 -14.81 8.69 29.10
CA GLU A 296 -13.66 9.55 29.45
C GLU A 296 -12.68 9.77 28.26
N SER A 297 -12.53 8.75 27.42
CA SER A 297 -11.66 8.77 26.24
C SER A 297 -12.22 9.49 25.02
N THR A 298 -13.48 9.93 25.02
CA THR A 298 -14.10 10.59 23.87
C THR A 298 -13.55 11.99 23.68
N THR A 299 -13.00 12.27 22.50
CA THR A 299 -12.42 13.58 22.13
C THR A 299 -13.28 14.34 21.12
N GLU A 300 -14.02 13.62 20.27
CA GLU A 300 -15.02 14.14 19.34
C GLU A 300 -16.38 14.07 20.08
N ILE A 301 -16.85 15.20 20.61
CA ILE A 301 -18.08 15.28 21.41
C ILE A 301 -19.20 15.79 20.51
N ASP A 302 -20.11 14.90 20.16
CA ASP A 302 -21.14 15.15 19.15
C ASP A 302 -22.45 15.66 19.74
N ASP A 303 -22.76 15.35 20.99
CA ASP A 303 -24.05 15.68 21.59
C ASP A 303 -23.97 16.31 22.99
N GLY A 304 -24.99 17.10 23.30
CA GLY A 304 -25.17 17.74 24.59
C GLY A 304 -26.64 17.92 24.93
N LEU A 305 -26.95 17.92 26.21
CA LEU A 305 -28.32 17.97 26.70
C LEU A 305 -28.54 19.19 27.60
N SER A 306 -29.71 19.80 27.48
CA SER A 306 -30.17 20.87 28.36
C SER A 306 -31.63 20.66 28.73
N TRP A 307 -32.06 21.38 29.76
CA TRP A 307 -33.45 21.40 30.18
C TRP A 307 -33.82 22.80 30.65
N GLU A 308 -35.04 23.21 30.35
CA GLU A 308 -35.60 24.47 30.82
C GLU A 308 -37.07 24.33 31.24
N LYS A 309 -37.49 25.17 32.19
CA LYS A 309 -38.90 25.38 32.53
C LYS A 309 -39.42 26.61 31.80
N LEU A 310 -40.53 26.43 31.11
CA LEU A 310 -41.23 27.48 30.39
C LEU A 310 -42.21 28.24 31.30
N SER A 311 -42.65 29.41 30.84
CA SER A 311 -43.54 30.31 31.60
C SER A 311 -44.90 29.71 31.96
N ASP A 312 -45.36 28.71 31.20
CA ASP A 312 -46.63 27.99 31.37
C ASP A 312 -46.49 26.70 32.19
N LEU A 313 -45.37 26.53 32.89
CA LEU A 313 -45.00 25.33 33.66
C LEU A 313 -44.69 24.09 32.79
N LYS A 314 -44.69 24.20 31.46
CA LYS A 314 -44.16 23.15 30.60
C LYS A 314 -42.66 23.01 30.80
N GLU A 315 -42.17 21.80 30.61
CA GLU A 315 -40.74 21.47 30.66
C GLU A 315 -40.28 21.18 29.23
N ARG A 316 -39.16 21.77 28.81
CA ARG A 316 -38.54 21.51 27.51
C ARG A 316 -37.20 20.85 27.72
N VAL A 317 -36.99 19.74 27.02
CA VAL A 317 -35.67 19.11 26.89
C VAL A 317 -35.06 19.58 25.58
N TRP A 318 -33.79 19.95 25.63
CA TRP A 318 -33.01 20.32 24.47
C TRP A 318 -31.94 19.27 24.22
N ILE A 319 -31.83 18.84 22.96
CA ILE A 319 -30.79 17.96 22.48
C ILE A 319 -29.98 18.74 21.45
N HIS A 320 -28.71 18.97 21.72
CA HIS A 320 -27.81 19.76 20.91
C HIS A 320 -26.86 18.82 20.19
N ILE A 321 -26.94 18.76 18.85
CA ILE A 321 -26.01 17.98 18.03
C ILE A 321 -24.99 18.93 17.44
N ALA A 322 -23.70 18.61 17.55
CA ALA A 322 -22.63 19.39 16.96
C ALA A 322 -22.89 19.64 15.47
N ASP A 323 -22.56 20.85 14.99
CA ASP A 323 -22.80 21.24 13.61
C ASP A 323 -21.50 21.30 12.80
N PRO A 324 -21.00 20.15 12.28
CA PRO A 324 -19.84 20.15 11.41
C PRO A 324 -20.13 20.83 10.07
N THR A 325 -21.39 20.98 9.66
CA THR A 325 -21.77 21.63 8.39
C THR A 325 -21.38 23.11 8.38
N ARG A 326 -21.29 23.74 9.56
CA ARG A 326 -20.69 25.07 9.73
C ARG A 326 -19.29 25.19 9.14
N TRP A 327 -18.53 24.09 9.10
CA TRP A 327 -17.13 24.06 8.68
C TRP A 327 -16.94 23.46 7.29
N LEU A 328 -18.01 23.02 6.64
CA LEU A 328 -17.95 22.37 5.33
C LEU A 328 -18.41 23.33 4.24
N VAL A 329 -17.68 23.34 3.13
CA VAL A 329 -18.14 23.96 1.89
C VAL A 329 -18.52 22.81 0.96
N PRO A 330 -19.78 22.72 0.50
CA PRO A 330 -20.19 21.64 -0.39
C PRO A 330 -19.27 21.52 -1.61
N GLU A 331 -18.91 20.28 -1.95
CA GLU A 331 -18.05 19.89 -3.07
C GLU A 331 -16.56 20.31 -2.94
N ASP A 332 -16.12 20.78 -1.77
CA ASP A 332 -14.69 20.98 -1.50
C ASP A 332 -13.96 19.67 -1.15
N GLU A 333 -12.62 19.72 -1.07
CA GLU A 333 -11.81 18.53 -0.78
C GLU A 333 -12.12 17.91 0.60
N LEU A 334 -12.57 18.70 1.57
CA LEU A 334 -12.91 18.21 2.91
C LEU A 334 -14.25 17.47 2.90
N ASP A 335 -15.27 18.03 2.24
CA ASP A 335 -16.58 17.39 2.04
C ASP A 335 -16.44 16.09 1.23
N LEU A 336 -15.73 16.11 0.10
CA LEU A 336 -15.52 14.92 -0.72
C LEU A 336 -14.78 13.81 0.03
N GLU A 337 -13.79 14.15 0.86
CA GLU A 337 -13.07 13.16 1.70
C GLU A 337 -13.97 12.61 2.82
N ALA A 338 -14.79 13.45 3.46
CA ALA A 338 -15.75 13.01 4.47
C ALA A 338 -16.78 12.03 3.87
N ARG A 339 -17.34 12.35 2.69
CA ARG A 339 -18.24 11.45 1.93
C ARG A 339 -17.55 10.14 1.55
N ARG A 340 -16.27 10.20 1.18
CA ARG A 340 -15.48 9.01 0.85
C ARG A 340 -15.25 8.10 2.06
N ARG A 341 -15.03 8.68 3.25
CA ARG A 341 -14.85 7.93 4.51
C ARG A 341 -16.17 7.40 5.05
N GLY A 342 -17.25 8.18 4.95
CA GLY A 342 -18.62 7.83 5.35
C GLY A 342 -18.86 7.81 6.86
N SER A 343 -17.90 7.31 7.66
CA SER A 343 -17.96 7.28 9.13
C SER A 343 -16.55 7.24 9.72
N THR A 344 -16.42 7.66 10.98
CA THR A 344 -15.26 7.32 11.81
C THR A 344 -15.25 5.81 12.06
N VAL A 345 -14.08 5.17 11.97
CA VAL A 345 -13.88 3.75 12.28
C VAL A 345 -13.22 3.62 13.65
N TYR A 346 -13.93 3.06 14.63
CA TYR A 346 -13.42 2.82 15.97
C TYR A 346 -12.79 1.43 16.07
N LEU A 347 -11.54 1.38 16.53
CA LEU A 347 -10.75 0.16 16.68
C LEU A 347 -10.21 0.07 18.12
N PRO A 348 -9.86 -1.13 18.60
CA PRO A 348 -9.19 -1.27 19.89
C PRO A 348 -7.88 -0.47 20.01
N THR A 349 -7.21 -0.23 18.88
CA THR A 349 -5.93 0.49 18.78
C THR A 349 -6.08 2.00 18.57
N GLY A 350 -7.31 2.53 18.53
CA GLY A 350 -7.59 3.94 18.25
C GLY A 350 -8.70 4.13 17.23
N MET A 351 -8.79 5.31 16.62
CA MET A 351 -9.83 5.62 15.63
C MET A 351 -9.23 6.10 14.32
N VAL A 352 -9.96 5.84 13.22
CA VAL A 352 -9.73 6.46 11.92
C VAL A 352 -10.83 7.49 11.71
N SER A 353 -10.54 8.75 12.05
CA SER A 353 -11.53 9.83 12.03
C SER A 353 -12.05 10.14 10.61
N MET A 354 -13.32 10.52 10.54
CA MET A 354 -13.96 11.01 9.31
C MET A 354 -13.41 12.38 8.89
N PHE A 355 -13.12 13.26 9.86
CA PHE A 355 -12.54 14.57 9.63
C PHE A 355 -11.12 14.67 10.18
N PRO A 356 -10.28 15.60 9.67
CA PRO A 356 -9.01 15.92 10.29
C PRO A 356 -9.18 16.29 11.76
N GLU A 357 -8.33 15.73 12.62
CA GLU A 357 -8.41 15.88 14.08
C GLU A 357 -8.49 17.34 14.55
N LEU A 358 -7.78 18.24 13.86
CA LEU A 358 -7.76 19.68 14.14
C LEU A 358 -9.15 20.36 14.02
N LEU A 359 -10.05 19.78 13.21
CA LEU A 359 -11.44 20.21 13.11
C LEU A 359 -12.33 19.37 14.04
N ALA A 360 -12.20 18.04 13.94
CA ALA A 360 -13.08 17.06 14.61
C ALA A 360 -13.10 17.25 16.13
N THR A 361 -11.93 17.35 16.76
CA THR A 361 -11.80 17.51 18.23
C THR A 361 -11.88 18.97 18.70
N GLY A 362 -11.86 19.89 17.73
CA GLY A 362 -11.82 21.32 17.97
C GLY A 362 -13.18 21.94 17.71
N PRO A 363 -13.32 22.75 16.65
CA PRO A 363 -14.53 23.51 16.42
C PRO A 363 -15.76 22.72 15.93
N MET A 364 -15.58 21.46 15.51
CA MET A 364 -16.70 20.54 15.22
C MET A 364 -17.17 19.77 16.46
N SER A 365 -16.50 19.92 17.60
CA SER A 365 -16.84 19.24 18.86
C SER A 365 -17.50 20.22 19.84
N LEU A 366 -18.38 19.72 20.70
CA LEU A 366 -19.02 20.48 21.77
C LEU A 366 -18.07 20.70 22.96
N VAL A 367 -17.01 21.47 22.73
CA VAL A 367 -15.95 21.71 23.71
C VAL A 367 -16.44 22.54 24.91
N GLN A 368 -16.24 22.01 26.12
CA GLN A 368 -16.57 22.67 27.37
C GLN A 368 -16.04 24.11 27.45
N GLY A 369 -16.92 25.04 27.85
CA GLY A 369 -16.63 26.44 28.07
C GLY A 369 -16.48 27.29 26.81
N LYS A 370 -16.55 26.70 25.61
CA LYS A 370 -16.45 27.41 24.33
C LYS A 370 -17.82 27.64 23.72
N HIS A 371 -17.91 28.63 22.82
CA HIS A 371 -19.08 28.80 21.97
C HIS A 371 -19.03 27.75 20.87
N CYS A 372 -20.05 26.91 20.80
CA CYS A 372 -20.16 25.83 19.83
C CYS A 372 -21.40 26.05 18.95
N CYS A 373 -21.28 25.71 17.67
CA CYS A 373 -22.41 25.66 16.74
C CYS A 373 -23.07 24.30 16.84
N ALA A 374 -24.40 24.28 16.96
CA ALA A 374 -25.16 23.04 17.08
C ALA A 374 -26.47 23.13 16.29
N LEU A 375 -26.96 21.97 15.85
CA LEU A 375 -28.35 21.76 15.49
C LEU A 375 -29.11 21.29 16.73
N SER A 376 -29.98 22.15 17.25
CA SER A 376 -30.68 21.94 18.52
C SER A 376 -32.13 21.53 18.31
N PHE A 377 -32.54 20.46 18.99
CA PHE A 377 -33.88 19.90 19.01
C PHE A 377 -34.53 20.22 20.35
N GLY A 378 -35.48 21.16 20.36
CA GLY A 378 -36.26 21.51 21.55
C GLY A 378 -37.56 20.72 21.58
N VAL A 379 -37.77 19.90 22.61
CA VAL A 379 -38.90 18.95 22.68
C VAL A 379 -39.67 19.10 23.99
N ILE A 380 -40.99 19.13 23.88
CA ILE A 380 -41.92 19.03 25.01
C ILE A 380 -42.60 17.67 24.93
N LEU A 381 -42.52 16.91 26.01
CA LEU A 381 -43.15 15.60 26.14
C LEU A 381 -44.43 15.71 26.98
N ASP A 382 -45.46 14.97 26.60
CA ASP A 382 -46.72 14.93 27.33
C ASP A 382 -46.66 14.05 28.60
N GLU A 383 -47.81 13.87 29.24
CA GLU A 383 -47.92 13.03 30.43
C GLU A 383 -47.67 11.54 30.19
N SER A 384 -47.69 11.06 28.95
CA SER A 384 -47.36 9.68 28.58
C SER A 384 -45.87 9.52 28.23
N GLY A 385 -45.20 10.59 27.78
CA GLY A 385 -43.86 10.53 27.20
C GLY A 385 -43.85 10.57 25.68
N ALA A 386 -45.00 10.83 25.05
CA ALA A 386 -45.11 11.14 23.63
C ALA A 386 -44.62 12.57 23.36
N VAL A 387 -44.16 12.82 22.14
CA VAL A 387 -43.84 14.18 21.68
C VAL A 387 -45.12 14.98 21.53
N GLU A 388 -45.29 16.02 22.35
CA GLU A 388 -46.39 16.99 22.26
C GLU A 388 -46.05 18.09 21.26
N GLU A 389 -44.88 18.71 21.43
CA GLU A 389 -44.38 19.80 20.60
C GLU A 389 -42.87 19.64 20.37
N TYR A 390 -42.39 20.07 19.21
CA TYR A 390 -40.96 20.08 18.92
C TYR A 390 -40.56 21.28 18.05
N SER A 391 -39.28 21.61 18.07
CA SER A 391 -38.65 22.64 17.24
C SER A 391 -37.21 22.26 16.93
N ILE A 392 -36.71 22.66 15.76
CA ILE A 392 -35.32 22.42 15.31
C ILE A 392 -34.70 23.76 14.93
N HIS A 393 -33.52 24.06 15.47
CA HIS A 393 -32.83 25.33 15.24
C HIS A 393 -31.33 25.13 15.06
N ALA A 394 -30.74 25.73 14.02
CA ALA A 394 -29.33 26.07 14.06
C ALA A 394 -29.10 27.04 15.24
N SER A 395 -28.08 26.80 16.05
CA SER A 395 -27.96 27.43 17.37
C SER A 395 -26.51 27.65 17.79
N TYR A 396 -26.33 28.58 18.73
CA TYR A 396 -25.12 28.72 19.53
C TYR A 396 -25.36 28.20 20.93
N ILE A 397 -24.46 27.34 21.41
CA ILE A 397 -24.47 26.81 22.77
C ILE A 397 -23.13 27.00 23.45
N LYS A 398 -23.11 26.86 24.78
CA LYS A 398 -21.88 26.86 25.57
C LYS A 398 -21.86 25.66 26.52
N PRO A 399 -21.31 24.51 26.08
CA PRO A 399 -21.15 23.32 26.92
C PRO A 399 -20.60 23.67 28.30
N THR A 400 -21.40 23.43 29.35
CA THR A 400 -21.09 23.86 30.72
C THR A 400 -20.25 22.81 31.43
N TYR A 401 -20.64 21.55 31.29
CA TYR A 401 -19.96 20.39 31.89
C TYR A 401 -19.72 19.30 30.85
N ARG A 402 -18.51 18.78 30.83
CA ARG A 402 -18.16 17.49 30.21
C ARG A 402 -18.14 16.45 31.33
N LEU A 403 -19.08 15.52 31.30
CA LEU A 403 -19.28 14.48 32.31
C LEU A 403 -19.07 13.10 31.71
N THR A 404 -18.66 12.16 32.55
CA THR A 404 -18.68 10.74 32.20
C THR A 404 -20.03 10.10 32.53
N TYR A 405 -20.28 8.92 31.97
CA TYR A 405 -21.46 8.12 32.35
C TYR A 405 -21.47 7.79 33.84
N GLU A 406 -20.30 7.55 34.43
CA GLU A 406 -20.10 7.30 35.85
C GLU A 406 -20.47 8.55 36.67
N ASP A 407 -19.97 9.73 36.30
CA ASP A 407 -20.30 11.00 36.99
C ASP A 407 -21.80 11.22 37.06
N VAL A 408 -22.51 11.04 35.94
CA VAL A 408 -23.97 11.24 35.88
C VAL A 408 -24.70 10.18 36.70
N GLY A 409 -24.21 8.94 36.69
CA GLY A 409 -24.72 7.87 37.54
C GLY A 409 -24.66 8.26 39.03
N GLU A 410 -23.49 8.67 39.50
CA GLU A 410 -23.28 9.12 40.88
C GLU A 410 -24.14 10.34 41.22
N MET A 411 -24.24 11.34 40.33
CA MET A 411 -25.07 12.52 40.53
C MET A 411 -26.55 12.18 40.73
N LEU A 412 -27.06 11.21 39.96
CA LEU A 412 -28.44 10.74 40.07
C LEU A 412 -28.69 9.92 41.34
N GLU A 413 -27.73 9.08 41.75
CA GLU A 413 -27.81 8.30 42.98
C GLU A 413 -27.78 9.19 44.23
N LEU A 414 -26.86 10.15 44.25
CA LEU A 414 -26.70 11.12 45.35
C LEU A 414 -27.78 12.23 45.35
N ARG A 415 -28.58 12.32 44.28
CA ARG A 415 -29.65 13.33 44.10
C ARG A 415 -29.11 14.75 44.28
N VAL A 416 -28.04 15.07 43.58
CA VAL A 416 -27.39 16.38 43.64
C VAL A 416 -28.40 17.48 43.32
N GLN A 417 -28.69 18.36 44.29
CA GLN A 417 -29.69 19.42 44.15
C GLN A 417 -29.17 20.67 43.43
N ALA A 418 -27.85 20.82 43.31
CA ALA A 418 -27.22 21.96 42.65
C ALA A 418 -27.39 21.93 41.10
N GLU A 419 -27.64 20.75 40.54
CA GLU A 419 -27.80 20.49 39.11
C GLU A 419 -29.15 19.80 38.84
N PRO A 420 -30.29 20.48 39.08
CA PRO A 420 -31.63 19.90 38.90
C PRO A 420 -31.93 19.47 37.46
N GLU A 421 -31.24 20.05 36.48
CA GLU A 421 -31.38 19.76 35.06
C GLU A 421 -31.12 18.29 34.75
N ILE A 422 -30.05 17.70 35.30
CA ILE A 422 -29.71 16.28 35.09
C ILE A 422 -30.83 15.36 35.58
N ALA A 423 -31.39 15.63 36.77
CA ALA A 423 -32.50 14.85 37.30
C ALA A 423 -33.77 14.98 36.45
N ALA A 424 -34.03 16.18 35.91
CA ALA A 424 -35.17 16.42 35.03
C ALA A 424 -35.01 15.71 33.68
N ILE A 425 -33.83 15.77 33.06
CA ILE A 425 -33.50 15.04 31.83
C ILE A 425 -33.67 13.53 32.05
N ALA A 426 -33.13 12.99 33.15
CA ALA A 426 -33.27 11.57 33.50
C ALA A 426 -34.73 11.13 33.67
N LYS A 427 -35.55 11.97 34.33
CA LYS A 427 -36.99 11.75 34.49
C LYS A 427 -37.67 11.64 33.12
N TRP A 428 -37.40 12.55 32.20
CA TRP A 428 -38.02 12.56 30.87
C TRP A 428 -37.50 11.42 29.98
N ALA A 429 -36.21 11.09 30.03
CA ALA A 429 -35.64 9.94 29.34
C ALA A 429 -36.30 8.63 29.77
N LYS A 430 -36.45 8.42 31.08
CA LYS A 430 -37.13 7.23 31.63
C LYS A 430 -38.57 7.14 31.15
N LYS A 431 -39.29 8.26 31.16
CA LYS A 431 -40.69 8.32 30.73
C LYS A 431 -40.84 8.04 29.24
N ARG A 432 -39.97 8.64 28.42
CA ARG A 432 -39.89 8.41 26.98
C ARG A 432 -39.65 6.94 26.65
N ARG A 433 -38.73 6.30 27.38
CA ARG A 433 -38.43 4.87 27.24
C ARG A 433 -39.64 3.99 27.49
N TYR A 434 -40.39 4.25 28.58
CA TYR A 434 -41.61 3.49 28.87
C TYR A 434 -42.65 3.63 27.77
N TRP A 435 -42.90 4.87 27.32
CA TRP A 435 -43.79 5.12 26.20
C TRP A 435 -43.38 4.33 24.96
N ARG A 436 -42.08 4.34 24.61
CA ARG A 436 -41.53 3.64 23.45
C ARG A 436 -41.72 2.11 23.55
N TYR A 437 -41.60 1.53 24.74
CA TYR A 437 -41.93 0.13 24.98
C TYR A 437 -43.41 -0.19 24.87
N GLU A 438 -44.30 0.71 25.32
CA GLU A 438 -45.74 0.57 25.11
C GLU A 438 -46.11 0.62 23.61
N GLN A 439 -45.31 1.33 22.80
CA GLN A 439 -45.42 1.32 21.34
C GLN A 439 -44.79 0.08 20.67
N GLY A 440 -44.29 -0.89 21.45
CA GLY A 440 -43.77 -2.16 20.94
C GLY A 440 -42.29 -2.19 20.62
N ALA A 441 -41.50 -1.22 21.12
CA ALA A 441 -40.05 -1.28 20.95
C ALA A 441 -39.42 -2.47 21.69
N ILE A 442 -38.34 -3.00 21.11
CA ILE A 442 -37.60 -4.15 21.64
C ILE A 442 -36.20 -3.68 22.03
N SER A 443 -35.75 -4.05 23.22
CA SER A 443 -34.36 -3.87 23.67
C SER A 443 -33.65 -5.21 23.65
N ILE A 444 -32.54 -5.30 22.93
CA ILE A 444 -31.69 -6.48 22.90
C ILE A 444 -30.43 -6.14 23.69
N ASN A 445 -30.30 -6.73 24.87
CA ASN A 445 -29.14 -6.51 25.73
C ASN A 445 -28.16 -7.67 25.52
N MET A 446 -27.08 -7.42 24.78
CA MET A 446 -25.96 -8.34 24.64
C MET A 446 -24.75 -7.79 25.41
N PRO A 447 -23.94 -8.65 26.06
CA PRO A 447 -22.71 -8.20 26.67
C PRO A 447 -21.76 -7.68 25.58
N GLU A 448 -21.40 -6.40 25.68
CA GLU A 448 -20.42 -5.77 24.80
C GLU A 448 -19.08 -5.63 25.54
N ALA A 449 -17.99 -5.95 24.85
CA ALA A 449 -16.64 -5.80 25.39
C ALA A 449 -15.98 -4.55 24.78
N MET A 450 -15.58 -3.61 25.64
CA MET A 450 -14.68 -2.53 25.27
C MET A 450 -13.24 -3.03 25.39
N ILE A 451 -12.56 -3.13 24.26
CA ILE A 451 -11.16 -3.54 24.18
C ILE A 451 -10.34 -2.29 23.88
N LYS A 452 -9.35 -1.99 24.71
CA LYS A 452 -8.38 -0.91 24.44
C LYS A 452 -6.98 -1.49 24.41
N VAL A 453 -6.23 -1.10 23.37
CA VAL A 453 -4.84 -1.52 23.13
C VAL A 453 -3.96 -0.26 23.19
N LYS A 454 -3.03 -0.25 24.13
CA LYS A 454 -2.04 0.82 24.35
C LYS A 454 -0.63 0.30 24.05
N GLU A 455 0.34 1.20 24.08
CA GLU A 455 1.78 0.88 23.99
C GLU A 455 2.13 -0.06 22.82
N GLN A 456 1.62 0.25 21.62
CA GLN A 456 1.89 -0.51 20.39
C GLN A 456 1.51 -2.01 20.46
N GLY A 457 0.58 -2.39 21.33
CA GLY A 457 0.14 -3.78 21.47
C GLY A 457 0.60 -4.46 22.76
N GLU A 458 1.38 -3.78 23.60
CA GLU A 458 1.92 -4.36 24.84
C GLU A 458 0.91 -4.36 26.00
N ASP A 459 0.00 -3.39 26.04
CA ASP A 459 -1.03 -3.29 27.08
C ASP A 459 -2.43 -3.45 26.48
N ILE A 460 -3.12 -4.53 26.85
CA ILE A 460 -4.47 -4.86 26.37
C ILE A 460 -5.39 -4.92 27.58
N SER A 461 -6.39 -4.04 27.58
CA SER A 461 -7.47 -4.03 28.58
C SER A 461 -8.79 -4.43 27.93
N ILE A 462 -9.57 -5.25 28.65
CA ILE A 462 -10.89 -5.72 28.23
C ILE A 462 -11.85 -5.46 29.38
N ASN A 463 -12.81 -4.58 29.14
CA ASN A 463 -13.87 -4.26 30.10
C ASN A 463 -15.22 -4.61 29.49
N LEU A 464 -16.12 -5.20 30.27
CA LEU A 464 -17.51 -5.37 29.84
C LEU A 464 -18.23 -4.04 30.06
N LEU A 465 -18.97 -3.59 29.04
CA LEU A 465 -19.78 -2.39 29.15
C LEU A 465 -21.06 -2.70 29.91
N ASP A 466 -21.29 -1.96 30.99
CA ASP A 466 -22.52 -2.02 31.75
C ASP A 466 -23.59 -1.12 31.11
N ASP A 467 -24.82 -1.64 30.99
CA ASP A 467 -26.00 -0.91 30.53
C ASP A 467 -26.52 0.01 31.65
N SER A 468 -25.74 1.04 31.97
CA SER A 468 -26.00 1.96 33.08
C SER A 468 -27.20 2.88 32.80
N SER A 469 -27.81 3.41 33.86
CA SER A 469 -28.94 4.34 33.72
C SER A 469 -28.58 5.64 33.01
N SER A 470 -27.32 6.09 33.11
CA SER A 470 -26.80 7.26 32.39
C SER A 470 -26.62 6.99 30.90
N ARG A 471 -26.14 5.80 30.50
CA ARG A 471 -26.10 5.39 29.09
C ARG A 471 -27.50 5.31 28.50
N GLN A 472 -28.44 4.73 29.23
CA GLN A 472 -29.85 4.68 28.81
C GLN A 472 -30.47 6.08 28.67
N LEU A 473 -30.12 7.02 29.56
CA LEU A 473 -30.58 8.40 29.46
C LEU A 473 -30.16 9.04 28.14
N VAL A 474 -28.86 9.00 27.82
CA VAL A 474 -28.32 9.58 26.58
C VAL A 474 -28.92 8.88 25.37
N ALA A 475 -28.97 7.54 25.37
CA ALA A 475 -29.53 6.76 24.27
C ALA A 475 -30.99 7.14 23.97
N GLU A 476 -31.84 7.29 25.00
CA GLU A 476 -33.25 7.68 24.80
C GLU A 476 -33.39 9.12 24.29
N MET A 477 -32.49 10.03 24.68
CA MET A 477 -32.46 11.39 24.14
C MET A 477 -32.03 11.40 22.67
N MET A 478 -31.05 10.59 22.28
CA MET A 478 -30.65 10.47 20.87
C MET A 478 -31.75 9.82 20.01
N ILE A 479 -32.44 8.81 20.53
CA ILE A 479 -33.62 8.23 19.87
C ILE A 479 -34.72 9.29 19.69
N LEU A 480 -34.94 10.13 20.70
CA LEU A 480 -35.92 11.22 20.63
C LEU A 480 -35.54 12.26 19.56
N ALA A 481 -34.27 12.68 19.50
CA ALA A 481 -33.79 13.57 18.43
C ALA A 481 -33.99 12.95 17.04
N GLY A 482 -33.64 11.66 16.87
CA GLY A 482 -33.83 10.94 15.62
C GLY A 482 -35.29 10.88 15.17
N GLU A 483 -36.23 10.64 16.10
CA GLU A 483 -37.66 10.67 15.80
C GLU A 483 -38.14 12.07 15.39
N VAL A 484 -37.69 13.11 16.09
CA VAL A 484 -38.05 14.49 15.78
C VAL A 484 -37.50 14.90 14.41
N ALA A 485 -36.25 14.56 14.10
CA ALA A 485 -35.65 14.79 12.79
C ALA A 485 -36.46 14.10 11.68
N ALA A 486 -36.82 12.82 11.87
CA ALA A 486 -37.61 12.05 10.91
C ALA A 486 -39.01 12.66 10.68
N ARG A 487 -39.70 13.07 11.76
CA ARG A 487 -41.00 13.77 11.67
C ARG A 487 -40.89 15.07 10.90
N TYR A 488 -39.88 15.89 11.23
CA TYR A 488 -39.64 17.15 10.54
C TYR A 488 -39.39 16.95 9.05
N GLY A 489 -38.53 15.97 8.70
CA GLY A 489 -38.24 15.63 7.31
C GLY A 489 -39.49 15.16 6.56
N GLN A 490 -40.34 14.34 7.19
CA GLN A 490 -41.60 13.89 6.60
C GLN A 490 -42.57 15.07 6.37
N GLU A 491 -42.76 15.94 7.36
CA GLU A 491 -43.68 17.09 7.27
C GLU A 491 -43.25 18.10 6.20
N HIS A 492 -41.94 18.28 6.01
CA HIS A 492 -41.36 19.25 5.08
C HIS A 492 -40.94 18.63 3.74
N ASN A 493 -41.19 17.34 3.52
CA ASN A 493 -40.76 16.58 2.33
C ASN A 493 -39.25 16.66 2.06
N ILE A 494 -38.44 16.60 3.12
CA ILE A 494 -36.98 16.56 3.04
C ILE A 494 -36.54 15.09 3.00
N PRO A 495 -35.81 14.66 1.97
CA PRO A 495 -35.19 13.34 1.96
C PRO A 495 -34.05 13.33 3.00
N LEU A 496 -34.18 12.47 4.01
CA LEU A 496 -33.19 12.26 5.06
C LEU A 496 -32.47 10.92 4.87
#